data_AF-A0A3B9FQU1-F1
#
_entry.id   AF-A0A3B9FQU1-F1
#
_cell.length_a   1.000
_cell.length_b   1.000
_cell.length_c   1.000
_cell.angle_alpha   90.00
_cell.angle_beta   90.00
_cell.angle_gamma   90.00
#
_symmetry.space_group_name_H-M   'P 1'
#
loop_
_entity.id
_entity.type
_entity.pdbx_description
1 polymer ?
#
loop_
_entity_poly.entity_id
_entity_poly.type
_entity_poly.pdbx_seq_one_letter_code
_entity_poly.pdbx_strand_id
1 'polypeptide(L)'
;FTRHTDTPDLIRALIIFAEFAFMITYYVIYPARRARKGFQTEQRPDELLPVILPEVKFDRVLRESEVYTGTFSLFRRHLKALLTWSISFAALVTLAGFFDHSYMALNPFRKLYLGELHDLISPGNSLTVFCLHVLSMAFVMHLSVALVFRTRSGEGNFRQLFTLRLLLPALLAGSIWALLFLMPLTASTVLQMLLLPIPVYLICAWQLKRTGERLQPFIPLSRQYGSILMVVAVLFITVFILMLLLDTSVSYFYSELLQWMFSDSFSMKGRIISAIMQMITLASYYLLFSLIVFGLSLMFFSGKEIVSAGTLKAQIDEAFI
;
A
#
# COMPACT_ATOMS: atom_id res chain seq x y z
N PHE A 1 -17.15 -20.31 -29.30
CA PHE A 1 -18.21 -21.32 -29.44
C PHE A 1 -19.53 -20.72 -29.00
N THR A 2 -20.36 -20.25 -29.94
CA THR A 2 -21.80 -20.00 -29.77
C THR A 2 -22.47 -20.52 -31.05
N ARG A 3 -22.34 -21.83 -31.28
CA ARG A 3 -22.81 -22.53 -32.49
C ARG A 3 -24.23 -23.13 -32.32
N HIS A 4 -24.88 -22.90 -31.17
CA HIS A 4 -26.11 -23.61 -30.78
C HIS A 4 -27.37 -22.75 -30.76
N THR A 5 -27.32 -21.55 -31.34
CA THR A 5 -28.51 -20.76 -31.61
C THR A 5 -28.70 -20.67 -33.12
N ASP A 6 -29.71 -21.38 -33.65
CA ASP A 6 -30.20 -21.32 -35.05
C ASP A 6 -30.82 -19.94 -35.38
N THR A 7 -30.25 -18.87 -34.84
CA THR A 7 -30.67 -17.51 -35.11
C THR A 7 -30.08 -17.12 -36.47
N PRO A 8 -30.90 -16.72 -37.45
CA PRO A 8 -30.44 -16.25 -38.75
C PRO A 8 -29.36 -15.17 -38.59
N ASP A 9 -28.29 -15.25 -39.41
CA ASP A 9 -27.13 -14.34 -39.29
C ASP A 9 -27.52 -12.86 -39.38
N LEU A 10 -28.60 -12.55 -40.11
CA LEU A 10 -29.17 -11.21 -40.19
C LEU A 10 -29.62 -10.68 -38.83
N ILE A 11 -30.30 -11.49 -38.03
CA ILE A 11 -30.78 -11.10 -36.70
C ILE A 11 -29.60 -10.88 -35.76
N ARG A 12 -28.58 -11.75 -35.83
CA ARG A 12 -27.35 -11.58 -35.05
C ARG A 12 -26.64 -10.27 -35.39
N ALA A 13 -26.52 -9.94 -36.67
CA ALA A 13 -25.92 -8.69 -37.12
C ALA A 13 -26.72 -7.45 -36.66
N LEU A 14 -28.05 -7.52 -36.71
CA LEU A 14 -28.92 -6.44 -36.23
C LEU A 14 -28.78 -6.19 -34.72
N ILE A 15 -28.67 -7.25 -33.92
CA ILE A 15 -28.48 -7.13 -32.46
C ILE A 15 -27.12 -6.48 -32.17
N ILE A 16 -26.04 -6.97 -32.79
CA ILE A 16 -24.69 -6.38 -32.62
C ILE A 16 -24.71 -4.90 -33.02
N PHE A 17 -25.37 -4.56 -34.12
CA PHE A 17 -25.46 -3.17 -34.57
C PHE A 17 -26.29 -2.29 -33.61
N ALA A 18 -27.38 -2.82 -33.07
CA ALA A 18 -28.20 -2.14 -32.09
C ALA A 18 -27.46 -1.90 -30.76
N GLU A 19 -26.73 -2.90 -30.26
CA GLU A 19 -25.89 -2.77 -29.07
C GLU A 19 -24.76 -1.75 -29.28
N PHE A 20 -24.11 -1.79 -30.45
CA PHE A 20 -23.06 -0.85 -30.80
C PHE A 20 -23.59 0.58 -30.94
N ALA A 21 -24.75 0.75 -31.58
CA ALA A 21 -25.44 2.04 -31.69
C ALA A 21 -25.85 2.58 -30.31
N PHE A 22 -26.33 1.72 -29.41
CA PHE A 22 -26.64 2.08 -28.03
C PHE A 22 -25.39 2.56 -27.28
N MET A 23 -24.30 1.80 -27.34
CA MET A 23 -23.00 2.16 -26.75
C MET A 23 -22.51 3.53 -27.24
N ILE A 24 -22.47 3.76 -28.56
CA ILE A 24 -22.03 5.05 -29.14
C ILE A 24 -22.97 6.18 -28.70
N THR A 25 -24.28 5.96 -28.77
CA THR A 25 -25.26 7.00 -28.43
C THR A 25 -25.15 7.38 -26.96
N TYR A 26 -25.04 6.40 -26.08
CA TYR A 26 -25.03 6.60 -24.63
C TYR A 26 -23.69 7.11 -24.10
N TYR A 27 -22.56 6.56 -24.56
CA TYR A 27 -21.24 6.89 -24.01
C TYR A 27 -20.49 7.98 -24.79
N VAL A 28 -20.82 8.23 -26.06
CA VAL A 28 -20.09 9.22 -26.88
C VAL A 28 -20.98 10.42 -27.22
N ILE A 29 -22.13 10.19 -27.85
CA ILE A 29 -22.98 11.27 -28.37
C ILE A 29 -23.68 12.01 -27.23
N TYR A 30 -24.29 11.28 -26.29
CA TYR A 30 -25.03 11.88 -25.17
C TYR A 30 -24.13 12.77 -24.29
N PRO A 31 -22.93 12.34 -23.84
CA PRO A 31 -22.04 13.18 -23.04
C PRO A 31 -21.51 14.37 -23.85
N ALA A 32 -21.16 14.18 -25.13
CA ALA A 32 -20.70 15.27 -25.99
C ALA A 32 -21.79 16.34 -26.20
N ARG A 33 -23.05 15.93 -26.39
CA ARG A 33 -24.20 16.85 -26.49
C ARG A 33 -24.47 17.56 -25.16
N ARG A 34 -24.38 16.85 -24.03
CA ARG A 34 -24.59 17.43 -22.70
C ARG A 34 -23.48 18.41 -22.32
N ALA A 35 -22.23 18.11 -22.66
CA ALA A 35 -21.09 19.01 -22.45
C ALA A 35 -21.21 20.30 -23.26
N ARG A 36 -21.68 20.23 -24.53
CA ARG A 36 -21.88 21.41 -25.38
C ARG A 36 -23.01 22.33 -24.91
N LYS A 37 -24.05 21.79 -24.27
CA LYS A 37 -25.18 22.58 -23.75
C LYS A 37 -24.87 23.28 -22.41
N GLY A 38 -23.70 23.02 -21.82
CA GLY A 38 -23.35 23.48 -20.49
C GLY A 38 -24.08 22.65 -19.42
N PHE A 39 -23.36 22.29 -18.36
CA PHE A 39 -23.97 21.72 -17.17
C PHE A 39 -24.68 22.84 -16.41
N GLN A 40 -25.92 23.15 -16.80
CA GLN A 40 -26.84 23.87 -15.91
C GLN A 40 -27.28 22.90 -14.82
N THR A 41 -26.35 22.54 -13.95
CA THR A 41 -26.69 21.90 -12.69
C THR A 41 -27.17 23.03 -11.81
N GLU A 42 -28.48 23.17 -11.63
CA GLU A 42 -29.00 23.82 -10.42
C GLU A 42 -28.26 23.15 -9.26
N GLN A 43 -27.41 23.91 -8.56
CA GLN A 43 -26.76 23.43 -7.35
C GLN A 43 -27.88 22.99 -6.43
N ARG A 44 -28.07 21.67 -6.32
CA ARG A 44 -29.07 21.15 -5.40
C ARG A 44 -28.60 21.55 -4.01
N PRO A 45 -29.45 22.12 -3.15
CA PRO A 45 -29.06 22.47 -1.78
C PRO A 45 -28.57 21.25 -0.97
N ASP A 46 -28.80 20.04 -1.48
CA ASP A 46 -28.33 18.76 -0.93
C ASP A 46 -27.02 18.24 -1.56
N GLU A 47 -26.36 19.00 -2.45
CA GLU A 47 -25.05 18.62 -2.95
C GLU A 47 -24.03 18.68 -1.81
N LEU A 48 -23.57 17.49 -1.39
CA LEU A 48 -22.44 17.35 -0.49
C LEU A 48 -21.29 18.21 -1.00
N LEU A 49 -20.87 19.19 -0.19
CA LEU A 49 -19.71 20.01 -0.47
C LEU A 49 -18.55 19.10 -0.89
N PRO A 50 -17.75 19.50 -1.90
CA PRO A 50 -16.60 18.71 -2.32
C PRO A 50 -15.79 18.33 -1.08
N VAL A 51 -15.54 17.04 -0.89
CA VAL A 51 -14.84 16.52 0.29
C VAL A 51 -13.45 17.13 0.31
N ILE A 52 -13.29 18.23 1.05
CA ILE A 52 -11.99 18.83 1.33
C ILE A 52 -11.29 17.81 2.21
N LEU A 53 -10.33 17.09 1.64
CA LEU A 53 -9.53 16.14 2.38
C LEU A 53 -8.86 16.90 3.52
N PRO A 54 -9.06 16.51 4.79
CA PRO A 54 -8.48 17.22 5.91
C PRO A 54 -6.96 17.21 5.76
N GLU A 55 -6.37 18.39 5.86
CA GLU A 55 -4.93 18.57 5.77
C GLU A 55 -4.24 17.82 6.91
N VAL A 56 -3.19 17.09 6.55
CA VAL A 56 -2.43 16.31 7.52
C VAL A 56 -1.48 17.25 8.25
N LYS A 57 -1.76 17.49 9.54
CA LYS A 57 -1.00 18.40 10.38
C LYS A 57 0.24 17.70 10.94
N PHE A 58 1.43 18.22 10.66
CA PHE A 58 2.70 17.69 11.17
C PHE A 58 3.27 18.46 12.36
N ASP A 59 2.78 19.69 12.56
CA ASP A 59 3.36 20.67 13.48
C ASP A 59 2.56 20.78 14.78
N ARG A 60 1.91 19.69 15.20
CA ARG A 60 1.22 19.60 16.49
C ARG A 60 1.27 18.18 17.04
N VAL A 61 1.02 18.07 18.33
CA VAL A 61 0.79 16.77 18.98
C VAL A 61 -0.53 16.19 18.46
N LEU A 62 -0.46 15.01 17.85
CA LEU A 62 -1.60 14.31 17.28
C LEU A 62 -2.17 13.30 18.29
N ARG A 63 -3.51 13.21 18.35
CA ARG A 63 -4.19 12.11 19.03
C ARG A 63 -4.13 10.83 18.20
N GLU A 64 -4.29 9.66 18.81
CA GLU A 64 -4.24 8.36 18.12
C GLU A 64 -5.25 8.27 16.96
N SER A 65 -6.45 8.83 17.13
CA SER A 65 -7.48 8.88 16.09
C SER A 65 -7.11 9.80 14.93
N GLU A 66 -6.39 10.89 15.19
CA GLU A 66 -5.88 11.81 14.17
C GLU A 66 -4.74 11.18 13.39
N VAL A 67 -3.88 10.39 14.05
CA VAL A 67 -2.83 9.61 13.41
C VAL A 67 -3.44 8.57 12.49
N TYR A 68 -4.46 7.83 12.96
CA TYR A 68 -5.16 6.83 12.15
C TYR A 68 -5.82 7.48 10.92
N THR A 69 -6.57 8.58 11.10
CA THR A 69 -7.23 9.29 10.00
C THR A 69 -6.22 9.90 9.02
N GLY A 70 -5.15 10.50 9.55
CA GLY A 70 -4.05 11.07 8.76
C GLY A 70 -3.31 10.02 7.94
N THR A 71 -3.16 8.81 8.48
CA THR A 71 -2.55 7.65 7.79
C THR A 71 -3.32 7.30 6.52
N PHE A 72 -4.65 7.19 6.61
CA PHE A 72 -5.50 6.94 5.44
C PHE A 72 -5.55 8.11 4.47
N SER A 73 -5.51 9.35 4.97
CA SER A 73 -5.43 10.55 4.13
C SER A 73 -4.14 10.55 3.28
N LEU A 74 -2.99 10.27 3.90
CA LEU A 74 -1.71 10.11 3.21
C LEU A 74 -1.72 8.95 2.22
N PHE A 75 -2.27 7.80 2.63
CA PHE A 75 -2.38 6.62 1.78
C PHE A 75 -3.20 6.91 0.52
N ARG A 76 -4.37 7.52 0.67
CA ARG A 76 -5.22 7.93 -0.47
C ARG A 76 -4.52 8.94 -1.37
N ARG A 77 -3.86 9.95 -0.78
CA ARG A 77 -3.14 11.01 -1.53
C ARG A 77 -2.05 10.43 -2.43
N HIS A 78 -1.36 9.38 -1.98
CA HIS A 78 -0.24 8.78 -2.69
C HIS A 78 -0.52 7.38 -3.26
N LEU A 79 -1.79 6.97 -3.31
CA LEU A 79 -2.21 5.62 -3.69
C LEU A 79 -1.64 5.19 -5.05
N LYS A 80 -1.65 6.08 -6.05
CA LYS A 80 -1.14 5.77 -7.38
C LYS A 80 0.35 5.38 -7.36
N ALA A 81 1.17 6.13 -6.62
CA ALA A 81 2.61 5.85 -6.53
C ALA A 81 2.84 4.53 -5.80
N LEU A 82 2.18 4.33 -4.66
CA LEU A 82 2.29 3.11 -3.86
C LEU A 82 1.85 1.89 -4.65
N LEU A 83 0.69 1.96 -5.32
CA LEU A 83 0.14 0.86 -6.13
C LEU A 83 1.08 0.48 -7.27
N THR A 84 1.63 1.47 -7.99
CA THR A 84 2.55 1.22 -9.10
C THR A 84 3.79 0.47 -8.63
N TRP A 85 4.42 0.93 -7.55
CA TRP A 85 5.64 0.32 -7.03
C TRP A 85 5.37 -1.03 -6.36
N SER A 86 4.30 -1.16 -5.56
CA SER A 86 3.91 -2.42 -4.93
C SER A 86 3.64 -3.52 -5.96
N ILE A 87 2.91 -3.22 -7.04
CA ILE A 87 2.67 -4.19 -8.14
C ILE A 87 3.99 -4.52 -8.85
N SER A 88 4.84 -3.52 -9.12
CA SER A 88 6.12 -3.74 -9.83
C SER A 88 7.04 -4.68 -9.04
N PHE A 89 7.19 -4.46 -7.73
CA PHE A 89 7.99 -5.32 -6.88
C PHE A 89 7.35 -6.69 -6.65
N ALA A 90 6.04 -6.76 -6.48
CA ALA A 90 5.33 -8.03 -6.38
C ALA A 90 5.53 -8.86 -7.65
N ALA A 91 5.40 -8.26 -8.82
CA ALA A 91 5.65 -8.92 -10.10
C ALA A 91 7.11 -9.40 -10.21
N LEU A 92 8.08 -8.58 -9.81
CA LEU A 92 9.49 -8.95 -9.83
C LEU A 92 9.80 -10.15 -8.91
N VAL A 93 9.29 -10.13 -7.67
CA VAL A 93 9.47 -11.20 -6.69
C VAL A 93 8.77 -12.49 -7.15
N THR A 94 7.53 -12.39 -7.63
CA THR A 94 6.78 -13.52 -8.18
C THR A 94 7.49 -14.12 -9.40
N LEU A 95 8.01 -13.29 -10.31
CA LEU A 95 8.72 -13.74 -11.51
C LEU A 95 10.03 -14.45 -11.15
N ALA A 96 10.77 -13.93 -10.17
CA ALA A 96 11.96 -14.61 -9.66
C ALA A 96 11.62 -15.97 -9.06
N GLY A 97 10.55 -16.04 -8.26
CA GLY A 97 9.99 -17.31 -7.77
C GLY A 97 9.58 -18.24 -8.91
N PHE A 98 9.16 -17.70 -10.06
CA PHE A 98 8.83 -18.48 -11.27
C PHE A 98 9.97 -19.29 -11.80
N PHE A 99 11.08 -18.61 -12.02
CA PHE A 99 12.21 -19.24 -12.66
C PHE A 99 13.00 -20.13 -11.70
N ASP A 100 12.99 -19.81 -10.41
CA ASP A 100 13.75 -20.59 -9.42
C ASP A 100 13.09 -21.92 -9.04
N HIS A 101 11.88 -22.21 -9.55
CA HIS A 101 11.07 -23.38 -9.19
C HIS A 101 10.72 -23.48 -7.69
N SER A 102 11.17 -22.51 -6.90
CA SER A 102 10.87 -22.24 -5.49
C SER A 102 9.44 -21.78 -5.25
N TYR A 103 8.52 -22.10 -6.16
CA TYR A 103 7.13 -21.83 -5.94
C TYR A 103 6.61 -22.70 -4.82
N MET A 104 6.24 -22.04 -3.72
CA MET A 104 5.14 -22.57 -2.95
C MET A 104 3.93 -22.52 -3.87
N ALA A 105 3.40 -23.69 -4.22
CA ALA A 105 2.04 -23.78 -4.68
C ALA A 105 1.18 -23.27 -3.53
N LEU A 106 0.94 -21.95 -3.50
CA LEU A 106 -0.12 -21.36 -2.69
C LEU A 106 -1.34 -22.16 -3.07
N ASN A 107 -1.78 -22.99 -2.15
CA ASN A 107 -2.90 -23.86 -2.38
C ASN A 107 -4.09 -22.91 -2.36
N PRO A 108 -4.72 -22.59 -3.51
CA PRO A 108 -5.82 -21.64 -3.53
C PRO A 108 -7.04 -22.15 -2.73
N PHE A 109 -6.98 -23.42 -2.30
CA PHE A 109 -7.98 -24.09 -1.48
C PHE A 109 -7.64 -24.13 0.01
N ARG A 110 -6.48 -23.63 0.43
CA ARG A 110 -6.10 -23.52 1.85
C ARG A 110 -6.32 -22.07 2.27
N LYS A 111 -7.03 -21.89 3.40
CA LYS A 111 -7.36 -20.56 3.94
C LYS A 111 -6.07 -19.77 4.14
N LEU A 112 -6.00 -18.58 3.56
CA LEU A 112 -4.84 -17.70 3.55
C LEU A 112 -4.68 -17.08 4.95
N TYR A 113 -4.13 -17.86 5.87
CA TYR A 113 -3.81 -17.42 7.21
C TYR A 113 -2.51 -16.61 7.21
N LEU A 114 -2.22 -15.92 8.32
CA LEU A 114 -0.93 -15.28 8.61
C LEU A 114 0.28 -16.21 8.34
N GLY A 115 0.08 -17.53 8.47
CA GLY A 115 1.09 -18.54 8.15
C GLY A 115 1.50 -18.55 6.68
N GLU A 116 0.57 -18.41 5.73
CA GLU A 116 0.92 -18.44 4.30
C GLU A 116 1.67 -17.18 3.88
N LEU A 117 1.30 -16.02 4.43
CA LEU A 117 2.09 -14.79 4.26
C LEU A 117 3.50 -14.95 4.84
N HIS A 118 3.62 -15.57 6.00
CA HIS A 118 4.90 -15.86 6.62
C HIS A 118 5.75 -16.80 5.76
N ASP A 119 5.16 -17.87 5.24
CA ASP A 119 5.84 -18.84 4.38
C ASP A 119 6.24 -18.25 3.03
N LEU A 120 5.46 -17.30 2.52
CA LEU A 120 5.75 -16.57 1.29
C LEU A 120 6.97 -15.66 1.41
N ILE A 121 7.18 -15.12 2.60
CA ILE A 121 8.28 -14.20 2.91
C ILE A 121 9.50 -14.94 3.45
N SER A 122 9.29 -16.11 4.05
CA SER A 122 10.34 -16.91 4.67
C SER A 122 11.39 -17.38 3.63
N PRO A 123 12.69 -17.41 4.00
CA PRO A 123 13.76 -17.81 3.08
C PRO A 123 13.71 -19.25 2.61
N GLY A 124 12.87 -20.09 3.21
CA GLY A 124 12.83 -21.54 2.98
C GLY A 124 12.64 -21.97 1.52
N ASN A 125 12.26 -21.03 0.64
CA ASN A 125 12.02 -21.29 -0.77
C ASN A 125 13.22 -20.93 -1.65
N SER A 126 13.89 -19.80 -1.41
CA SER A 126 14.97 -19.30 -2.27
C SER A 126 15.65 -18.08 -1.64
N LEU A 127 16.99 -18.07 -1.64
CA LEU A 127 17.77 -16.91 -1.23
C LEU A 127 17.53 -15.71 -2.17
N THR A 128 17.40 -15.94 -3.47
CA THR A 128 17.17 -14.86 -4.45
C THR A 128 15.81 -14.21 -4.22
N VAL A 129 14.75 -15.00 -4.04
CA VAL A 129 13.40 -14.48 -3.73
C VAL A 129 13.41 -13.71 -2.41
N PHE A 130 14.08 -14.25 -1.38
CA PHE A 130 14.21 -13.58 -0.09
C PHE A 130 14.92 -12.23 -0.21
N CYS A 131 16.08 -12.17 -0.89
CA CYS A 131 16.81 -10.93 -1.11
C CYS A 131 15.96 -9.89 -1.89
N LEU A 132 15.23 -10.31 -2.92
CA LEU A 132 14.32 -9.44 -3.65
C LEU A 132 13.18 -8.93 -2.76
N HIS A 133 12.66 -9.76 -1.87
CA HIS A 133 11.63 -9.34 -0.91
C HIS A 133 12.17 -8.28 0.07
N VAL A 134 13.38 -8.50 0.61
CA VAL A 134 14.08 -7.54 1.48
C VAL A 134 14.24 -6.18 0.79
N LEU A 135 14.72 -6.21 -0.45
CA LEU A 135 14.92 -5.00 -1.28
C LEU A 135 13.60 -4.29 -1.54
N SER A 136 12.54 -5.05 -1.85
CA SER A 136 11.20 -4.52 -2.10
C SER A 136 10.63 -3.84 -0.86
N MET A 137 10.73 -4.48 0.31
CA MET A 137 10.27 -3.92 1.58
C MET A 137 11.05 -2.67 1.98
N ALA A 138 12.38 -2.70 1.85
CA ALA A 138 13.25 -1.55 2.09
C ALA A 138 12.85 -0.37 1.18
N PHE A 139 12.61 -0.64 -0.10
CA PHE A 139 12.19 0.38 -1.06
C PHE A 139 10.82 0.96 -0.70
N VAL A 140 9.82 0.11 -0.42
CA VAL A 140 8.45 0.53 -0.09
C VAL A 140 8.44 1.36 1.20
N MET A 141 9.20 0.94 2.22
CA MET A 141 9.36 1.73 3.45
C MET A 141 10.00 3.08 3.17
N HIS A 142 11.09 3.12 2.40
CA HIS A 142 11.78 4.35 2.05
C HIS A 142 10.87 5.30 1.25
N LEU A 143 10.19 4.78 0.24
CA LEU A 143 9.21 5.50 -0.57
C LEU A 143 8.12 6.10 0.30
N SER A 144 7.57 5.32 1.23
CA SER A 144 6.51 5.78 2.14
C SER A 144 6.99 6.95 2.98
N VAL A 145 8.15 6.83 3.65
CA VAL A 145 8.71 7.97 4.41
C VAL A 145 8.97 9.18 3.51
N ALA A 146 9.53 8.99 2.32
CA ALA A 146 9.79 10.08 1.38
C ALA A 146 8.51 10.82 0.96
N LEU A 147 7.40 10.10 0.78
CA LEU A 147 6.09 10.69 0.46
C LEU A 147 5.51 11.49 1.63
N VAL A 148 5.76 11.08 2.88
CA VAL A 148 5.39 11.87 4.07
C VAL A 148 6.15 13.19 4.08
N PHE A 149 7.47 13.15 3.89
CA PHE A 149 8.30 14.36 3.84
C PHE A 149 7.94 15.27 2.67
N ARG A 150 7.61 14.70 1.50
CA ARG A 150 7.07 15.47 0.37
C ARG A 150 5.78 16.19 0.76
N THR A 151 4.90 15.52 1.52
CA THR A 151 3.63 16.11 1.96
C THR A 151 3.86 17.24 2.96
N ARG A 152 4.78 17.06 3.91
CA ARG A 152 5.14 18.08 4.90
C ARG A 152 5.80 19.32 4.27
N SER A 153 6.66 19.14 3.28
CA SER A 153 7.45 20.24 2.69
C SER A 153 6.74 21.03 1.59
N GLY A 154 5.48 20.71 1.28
CA GLY A 154 4.69 21.43 0.27
C GLY A 154 5.05 21.08 -1.18
N GLU A 155 6.32 21.22 -1.58
CA GLU A 155 6.74 21.10 -3.00
C GLU A 155 8.24 20.80 -3.21
N GLY A 156 8.94 20.31 -2.18
CA GLY A 156 10.37 20.00 -2.26
C GLY A 156 10.73 19.04 -3.41
N ASN A 157 11.87 19.29 -4.06
CA ASN A 157 12.41 18.47 -5.16
C ASN A 157 12.44 16.97 -4.76
N PHE A 158 11.46 16.21 -5.24
CA PHE A 158 11.29 14.78 -4.91
C PHE A 158 12.56 13.96 -5.15
N ARG A 159 13.37 14.34 -6.15
CA ARG A 159 14.66 13.69 -6.44
C ARG A 159 15.67 13.81 -5.29
N GLN A 160 15.67 14.90 -4.53
CA GLN A 160 16.55 15.06 -3.37
C GLN A 160 16.10 14.22 -2.18
N LEU A 161 14.80 13.94 -2.09
CA LEU A 161 14.18 13.05 -1.10
C LEU A 161 14.34 11.56 -1.45
N PHE A 162 14.78 11.22 -2.67
CA PHE A 162 14.95 9.85 -3.18
C PHE A 162 16.37 9.59 -3.72
N THR A 163 17.40 9.94 -2.93
CA THR A 163 18.79 9.56 -3.23
C THR A 163 19.12 8.14 -2.78
N LEU A 164 19.91 7.38 -3.55
CA LEU A 164 20.39 6.03 -3.20
C LEU A 164 21.06 5.92 -1.83
N ARG A 165 21.70 7.00 -1.35
CA ARG A 165 22.26 7.06 0.02
C ARG A 165 21.19 6.86 1.10
N LEU A 166 19.93 7.15 0.79
CA LEU A 166 18.79 6.96 1.68
C LEU A 166 18.22 5.55 1.68
N LEU A 167 18.59 4.77 0.67
CA LEU A 167 18.21 3.39 0.59
C LEU A 167 19.01 2.54 1.58
N LEU A 168 20.23 2.95 1.98
CA LEU A 168 21.06 2.18 2.93
C LEU A 168 20.39 1.97 4.31
N PRO A 169 19.93 3.00 5.05
CA PRO A 169 19.25 2.78 6.33
C PRO A 169 17.95 2.00 6.15
N ALA A 170 17.25 2.19 5.03
CA ALA A 170 16.05 1.44 4.71
C ALA A 170 16.34 -0.04 4.37
N LEU A 171 17.49 -0.31 3.76
CA LEU A 171 17.95 -1.66 3.44
C LEU A 171 18.40 -2.38 4.70
N LEU A 172 19.17 -1.74 5.58
CA LEU A 172 19.51 -2.31 6.89
C LEU A 172 18.25 -2.63 7.70
N ALA A 173 17.30 -1.70 7.72
CA ALA A 173 16.01 -1.91 8.36
C ALA A 173 15.20 -3.04 7.71
N GLY A 174 15.13 -3.08 6.39
CA GLY A 174 14.46 -4.14 5.63
C GLY A 174 15.12 -5.50 5.86
N SER A 175 16.45 -5.55 5.98
CA SER A 175 17.19 -6.78 6.31
C SER A 175 16.89 -7.25 7.71
N ILE A 176 16.92 -6.37 8.72
CA ILE A 176 16.53 -6.71 10.10
C ILE A 176 15.10 -7.22 10.12
N TRP A 177 14.19 -6.56 9.41
CA TRP A 177 12.79 -6.97 9.29
C TRP A 177 12.64 -8.36 8.67
N ALA A 178 13.34 -8.60 7.57
CA ALA A 178 13.30 -9.87 6.86
C ALA A 178 13.89 -11.02 7.69
N LEU A 179 14.93 -10.75 8.48
CA LEU A 179 15.50 -11.74 9.41
C LEU A 179 14.50 -12.18 10.49
N LEU A 180 13.51 -11.35 10.84
CA LEU A 180 12.47 -11.77 11.78
C LEU A 180 11.59 -12.89 11.22
N PHE A 181 11.46 -13.03 9.89
CA PHE A 181 10.71 -14.12 9.26
C PHE A 181 11.44 -15.48 9.31
N LEU A 182 12.68 -15.52 9.80
CA LEU A 182 13.35 -16.78 10.12
C LEU A 182 12.82 -17.43 11.41
N MET A 183 12.08 -16.67 12.23
CA MET A 183 11.54 -17.14 13.50
C MET A 183 10.17 -17.81 13.30
N PRO A 184 9.68 -18.61 14.28
CA PRO A 184 8.31 -19.13 14.24
C PRO A 184 7.28 -18.00 14.12
N LEU A 185 6.19 -18.25 13.38
CA LEU A 185 5.15 -17.26 13.06
C LEU A 185 4.72 -16.38 14.25
N THR A 186 4.50 -16.98 15.42
CA THR A 186 4.05 -16.27 16.62
C THR A 186 5.12 -15.31 17.14
N ALA A 187 6.37 -15.77 17.24
CA ALA A 187 7.50 -14.97 17.67
C ALA A 187 7.84 -13.87 16.66
N SER A 188 7.86 -14.21 15.36
CA SER A 188 8.14 -13.26 14.29
C SER A 188 7.10 -12.13 14.27
N THR A 189 5.81 -12.45 14.37
CA THR A 189 4.73 -11.44 14.41
C THR A 189 4.86 -10.50 15.61
N VAL A 190 5.07 -11.03 16.82
CA VAL A 190 5.21 -10.21 18.03
C VAL A 190 6.44 -9.31 17.94
N LEU A 191 7.59 -9.86 17.55
CA LEU A 191 8.82 -9.07 17.38
C LEU A 191 8.70 -8.04 16.28
N GLN A 192 8.01 -8.36 15.19
CA GLN A 192 7.71 -7.41 14.13
C GLN A 192 6.91 -6.21 14.68
N MET A 193 5.83 -6.45 15.44
CA MET A 193 5.06 -5.35 16.05
C MET A 193 5.91 -4.48 17.00
N LEU A 194 6.80 -5.10 17.79
CA LEU A 194 7.65 -4.39 18.74
C LEU A 194 8.80 -3.63 18.05
N LEU A 195 9.43 -4.23 17.05
CA LEU A 195 10.66 -3.70 16.46
C LEU A 195 10.41 -2.78 15.27
N LEU A 196 9.27 -2.88 14.57
CA LEU A 196 8.97 -2.04 13.40
C LEU A 196 9.09 -0.52 13.61
N PRO A 197 8.71 0.05 14.78
CA PRO A 197 8.84 1.48 15.00
C PRO A 197 10.28 1.98 14.90
N ILE A 198 11.26 1.18 15.33
CA ILE A 198 12.67 1.57 15.41
C ILE A 198 13.24 1.97 14.03
N PRO A 199 13.21 1.11 12.99
CA PRO A 199 13.73 1.46 11.68
C PRO A 199 13.00 2.64 11.04
N VAL A 200 11.67 2.73 11.19
CA VAL A 200 10.91 3.86 10.64
C VAL A 200 11.35 5.18 11.29
N TYR A 201 11.50 5.21 12.62
CA TYR A 201 11.99 6.38 13.34
C TYR A 201 13.42 6.75 12.95
N LEU A 202 14.30 5.77 12.73
CA LEU A 202 15.67 6.02 12.28
C LEU A 202 15.68 6.66 10.88
N ILE A 203 14.87 6.16 9.94
CA ILE A 203 14.76 6.74 8.60
C ILE A 203 14.18 8.15 8.68
N CYS A 204 13.13 8.37 9.46
CA CYS A 204 12.53 9.69 9.64
C CYS A 204 13.52 10.69 10.24
N ALA A 205 14.26 10.34 11.30
CA ALA A 205 15.27 11.20 11.90
C ALA A 205 16.43 11.49 10.94
N TRP A 206 16.82 10.51 10.14
CA TRP A 206 17.90 10.68 9.18
C TRP A 206 17.48 11.54 7.97
N GLN A 207 16.21 11.45 7.53
CA GLN A 207 15.61 12.39 6.58
C GLN A 207 15.52 13.80 7.16
N LEU A 208 15.10 13.93 8.42
CA LEU A 208 15.00 15.20 9.14
C LEU A 208 16.37 15.90 9.27
N LYS A 209 17.44 15.13 9.55
CA LYS A 209 18.81 15.66 9.61
C LYS A 209 19.24 16.38 8.32
N ARG A 210 18.69 15.98 7.16
CA ARG A 210 18.99 16.63 5.88
C ARG A 210 18.28 17.97 5.70
N THR A 211 17.15 18.19 6.37
CA THR A 211 16.49 19.50 6.38
C THR A 211 17.16 20.48 7.34
N GLY A 212 18.32 20.12 7.92
CA GLY A 212 19.06 20.93 8.90
C GLY A 212 18.60 20.72 10.34
N GLU A 213 17.48 20.04 10.54
CA GLU A 213 16.90 19.80 11.85
C GLU A 213 17.56 18.58 12.51
N ARG A 214 18.17 18.75 13.69
CA ARG A 214 18.78 17.65 14.44
C ARG A 214 17.83 17.16 15.53
N LEU A 215 17.42 15.90 15.42
CA LEU A 215 16.66 15.20 16.46
C LEU A 215 17.28 13.83 16.70
N GLN A 216 17.45 13.45 17.97
CA GLN A 216 17.82 12.09 18.32
C GLN A 216 16.59 11.18 18.19
N PRO A 217 16.59 10.13 17.34
CA PRO A 217 15.41 9.33 17.05
C PRO A 217 14.82 8.60 18.26
N PHE A 218 15.67 8.24 19.23
CA PHE A 218 15.27 7.40 20.36
C PHE A 218 14.51 8.16 21.46
N ILE A 219 14.69 9.49 21.58
CA ILE A 219 13.98 10.31 22.57
C ILE A 219 12.47 10.35 22.31
N PRO A 220 11.97 10.72 21.11
CA PRO A 220 10.53 10.71 20.85
C PRO A 220 9.97 9.29 20.89
N LEU A 221 10.73 8.29 20.45
CA LEU A 221 10.33 6.90 20.47
C LEU A 221 10.06 6.39 21.89
N SER A 222 10.99 6.59 22.82
CA SER A 222 10.88 6.04 24.18
C SER A 222 9.75 6.68 24.99
N ARG A 223 9.49 7.97 24.78
CA ARG A 223 8.42 8.70 25.49
C ARG A 223 7.01 8.28 25.09
N GLN A 224 6.81 7.77 23.89
CA GLN A 224 5.49 7.45 23.33
C GLN A 224 5.35 5.99 22.91
N TYR A 225 6.28 5.12 23.29
CA TYR A 225 6.32 3.75 22.80
C TYR A 225 5.01 2.99 23.02
N GLY A 226 4.33 3.18 24.17
CA GLY A 226 3.02 2.59 24.42
C GLY A 226 1.93 3.03 23.44
N SER A 227 1.82 4.34 23.16
CA SER A 227 0.86 4.87 22.17
C SER A 227 1.21 4.40 20.75
N ILE A 228 2.51 4.34 20.42
CA ILE A 228 3.00 3.79 19.15
C ILE A 228 2.56 2.33 18.99
N LEU A 229 2.73 1.49 20.01
CA LEU A 229 2.31 0.08 19.97
C LEU A 229 0.80 -0.04 19.79
N MET A 230 0.00 0.82 20.43
CA MET A 230 -1.45 0.84 20.23
C MET A 230 -1.82 1.17 18.77
N VAL A 231 -1.23 2.21 18.19
CA VAL A 231 -1.46 2.56 16.78
C VAL A 231 -1.01 1.44 15.84
N VAL A 232 0.16 0.85 16.09
CA VAL A 232 0.65 -0.31 15.32
C VAL A 232 -0.30 -1.49 15.43
N ALA A 233 -0.80 -1.81 16.63
CA ALA A 233 -1.75 -2.89 16.85
C ALA A 233 -3.06 -2.67 16.08
N VAL A 234 -3.63 -1.46 16.16
CA VAL A 234 -4.85 -1.10 15.40
C VAL A 234 -4.59 -1.22 13.90
N LEU A 235 -3.47 -0.68 13.39
CA LEU A 235 -3.13 -0.79 11.97
C LEU A 235 -2.89 -2.24 11.55
N PHE A 236 -2.26 -3.07 12.38
CA PHE A 236 -2.11 -4.50 12.12
C PHE A 236 -3.46 -5.23 12.05
N ILE A 237 -4.39 -4.92 12.95
CA ILE A 237 -5.76 -5.47 12.91
C ILE A 237 -6.45 -5.04 11.61
N THR A 238 -6.33 -3.78 11.22
CA THR A 238 -6.88 -3.29 9.95
C THR A 238 -6.27 -4.02 8.74
N VAL A 239 -4.95 -4.16 8.71
CA VAL A 239 -4.22 -4.91 7.68
C VAL A 239 -4.66 -6.37 7.65
N PHE A 240 -4.82 -7.00 8.80
CA PHE A 240 -5.30 -8.37 8.92
C PHE A 240 -6.72 -8.52 8.37
N ILE A 241 -7.64 -7.62 8.73
CA ILE A 241 -9.01 -7.63 8.18
C ILE A 241 -9.00 -7.45 6.66
N LEU A 242 -8.18 -6.52 6.14
CA LEU A 242 -8.06 -6.30 4.69
C LEU A 242 -7.48 -7.53 3.97
N MET A 243 -6.55 -8.24 4.59
CA MET A 243 -6.03 -9.52 4.07
C MET A 243 -7.08 -10.62 4.11
N LEU A 244 -7.90 -10.71 5.17
CA LEU A 244 -9.02 -11.66 5.21
C LEU A 244 -10.05 -11.39 4.10
N LEU A 245 -10.25 -10.13 3.71
CA LEU A 245 -11.10 -9.80 2.56
C LEU A 245 -10.53 -10.32 1.24
N LEU A 246 -9.20 -10.38 1.11
CA LEU A 246 -8.53 -10.99 -0.05
C LEU A 246 -8.62 -12.52 -0.01
N ASP A 247 -8.83 -13.14 1.14
CA ASP A 247 -9.07 -14.59 1.30
C ASP A 247 -10.56 -14.98 1.17
N THR A 248 -11.39 -14.10 0.61
CA THR A 248 -12.82 -14.39 0.46
C THR A 248 -13.12 -15.32 -0.72
N SER A 249 -14.34 -15.87 -0.75
CA SER A 249 -14.90 -16.60 -1.87
C SER A 249 -14.83 -15.85 -3.21
N VAL A 250 -14.69 -14.52 -3.17
CA VAL A 250 -14.52 -13.69 -4.36
C VAL A 250 -13.18 -13.98 -5.03
N SER A 251 -12.07 -14.01 -4.28
CA SER A 251 -10.75 -14.35 -4.82
C SER A 251 -10.71 -15.79 -5.34
N TYR A 252 -11.40 -16.70 -4.66
CA TYR A 252 -11.61 -18.06 -5.14
C TYR A 252 -12.30 -18.09 -6.50
N PHE A 253 -13.44 -17.39 -6.63
CA PHE A 253 -14.20 -17.33 -7.88
C PHE A 253 -13.37 -16.73 -9.02
N TYR A 254 -12.60 -15.67 -8.77
CA TYR A 254 -11.69 -15.11 -9.76
C TYR A 254 -10.59 -16.08 -10.17
N SER A 255 -10.04 -16.83 -9.21
CA SER A 255 -9.06 -17.87 -9.53
C SER A 255 -9.67 -18.92 -10.45
N GLU A 256 -10.92 -19.35 -10.20
CA GLU A 256 -11.68 -20.29 -11.04
C GLU A 256 -11.91 -19.75 -12.46
N LEU A 257 -12.30 -18.49 -12.59
CA LEU A 257 -12.46 -17.86 -13.90
C LEU A 257 -11.13 -17.79 -14.67
N LEU A 258 -10.03 -17.42 -13.99
CA LEU A 258 -8.70 -17.44 -14.60
C LEU A 258 -8.31 -18.84 -15.04
N GLN A 259 -8.68 -19.87 -14.27
CA GLN A 259 -8.45 -21.27 -14.66
C GLN A 259 -9.09 -21.58 -16.02
N TRP A 260 -10.29 -21.08 -16.28
CA TRP A 260 -11.01 -21.38 -17.52
C TRP A 260 -10.40 -20.71 -18.76
N MET A 261 -9.54 -19.69 -18.58
CA MET A 261 -8.88 -19.00 -19.68
C MET A 261 -7.72 -19.78 -20.31
N PHE A 262 -7.18 -20.80 -19.62
CA PHE A 262 -6.02 -21.57 -20.09
C PHE A 262 -6.42 -22.98 -20.52
N SER A 263 -6.05 -23.36 -21.75
CA SER A 263 -6.25 -24.70 -22.32
C SER A 263 -5.07 -25.67 -22.06
N ASP A 264 -4.03 -25.20 -21.37
CA ASP A 264 -2.78 -25.93 -21.15
C ASP A 264 -2.91 -27.13 -20.19
N SER A 265 -1.83 -27.92 -20.11
CA SER A 265 -1.68 -28.99 -19.12
C SER A 265 -1.99 -28.52 -17.70
N PHE A 266 -2.64 -29.39 -16.91
CA PHE A 266 -3.07 -29.11 -15.54
C PHE A 266 -1.94 -28.53 -14.65
N SER A 267 -0.70 -28.98 -14.86
CA SER A 267 0.48 -28.50 -14.13
C SER A 267 0.88 -27.06 -14.46
N MET A 268 0.84 -26.66 -15.74
CA MET A 268 1.23 -25.29 -16.13
C MET A 268 0.17 -24.28 -15.70
N LYS A 269 -1.10 -24.65 -15.88
CA LYS A 269 -2.25 -23.87 -15.43
C LYS A 269 -2.17 -23.56 -13.94
N GLY A 270 -1.96 -24.58 -13.10
CA GLY A 270 -1.81 -24.41 -11.65
C GLY A 270 -0.69 -23.43 -11.28
N ARG A 271 0.48 -23.53 -11.92
CA ARG A 271 1.61 -22.62 -11.68
C ARG A 271 1.29 -21.17 -12.03
N ILE A 272 0.66 -20.92 -13.17
CA ILE A 272 0.29 -19.57 -13.59
C ILE A 272 -0.70 -18.95 -12.59
N ILE A 273 -1.72 -19.70 -12.17
CA ILE A 273 -2.71 -19.23 -11.20
C ILE A 273 -2.05 -18.92 -9.85
N SER A 274 -1.22 -19.83 -9.33
CA SER A 274 -0.50 -19.60 -8.07
C SER A 274 0.42 -18.38 -8.17
N ALA A 275 1.09 -18.16 -9.30
CA ALA A 275 1.91 -16.97 -9.52
C ALA A 275 1.07 -15.68 -9.50
N ILE A 276 -0.08 -15.66 -10.16
CA ILE A 276 -1.00 -14.51 -10.15
C ILE A 276 -1.48 -14.23 -8.72
N MET A 277 -1.91 -15.25 -7.99
CA MET A 277 -2.37 -15.10 -6.60
C MET A 277 -1.24 -14.62 -5.69
N GLN A 278 -0.02 -15.17 -5.84
CA GLN A 278 1.16 -14.70 -5.13
C GLN A 278 1.47 -13.22 -5.41
N MET A 279 1.39 -12.80 -6.68
CA MET A 279 1.60 -11.40 -7.06
C MET A 279 0.56 -10.49 -6.41
N ILE A 280 -0.73 -10.86 -6.42
CA ILE A 280 -1.80 -10.09 -5.79
C ILE A 280 -1.56 -9.99 -4.27
N THR A 281 -1.27 -11.11 -3.62
CA THR A 281 -1.00 -11.17 -2.17
C THR A 281 0.20 -10.32 -1.79
N LEU A 282 1.32 -10.40 -2.53
CA LEU A 282 2.52 -9.58 -2.29
C LEU A 282 2.26 -8.10 -2.53
N ALA A 283 1.55 -7.75 -3.61
CA ALA A 283 1.22 -6.36 -3.92
C ALA A 283 0.36 -5.74 -2.81
N SER A 284 -0.65 -6.49 -2.35
CA SER A 284 -1.48 -6.11 -1.21
C SER A 284 -0.66 -5.98 0.06
N TYR A 285 0.26 -6.91 0.33
CA TYR A 285 1.14 -6.85 1.50
C TYR A 285 2.01 -5.59 1.50
N TYR A 286 2.65 -5.27 0.38
CA TYR A 286 3.46 -4.05 0.26
C TYR A 286 2.63 -2.77 0.42
N LEU A 287 1.41 -2.72 -0.13
CA LEU A 287 0.50 -1.61 0.08
C LEU A 287 0.11 -1.44 1.56
N LEU A 288 -0.26 -2.54 2.22
CA LEU A 288 -0.64 -2.53 3.62
C LEU A 288 0.54 -2.18 4.53
N PHE A 289 1.75 -2.61 4.18
CA PHE A 289 2.96 -2.23 4.87
C PHE A 289 3.22 -0.70 4.81
N SER A 290 3.01 -0.07 3.65
CA SER A 290 3.07 1.40 3.53
C SER A 290 2.11 2.13 4.48
N LEU A 291 0.92 1.56 4.72
CA LEU A 291 -0.04 2.13 5.67
C LEU A 291 0.54 2.20 7.09
N ILE A 292 1.20 1.12 7.53
CA ILE A 292 1.85 1.07 8.85
C ILE A 292 3.00 2.09 8.92
N VAL A 293 3.81 2.18 7.86
CA VAL A 293 4.93 3.13 7.78
C VAL A 293 4.44 4.58 7.83
N PHE A 294 3.31 4.91 7.21
CA PHE A 294 2.70 6.25 7.32
C PHE A 294 2.26 6.57 8.74
N GLY A 295 1.56 5.65 9.42
CA GLY A 295 1.15 5.87 10.80
C GLY A 295 2.33 6.08 11.74
N LEU A 296 3.37 5.27 11.60
CA LEU A 296 4.61 5.43 12.36
C LEU A 296 5.35 6.74 12.05
N SER A 297 5.34 7.18 10.78
CA SER A 297 5.94 8.46 10.39
C SER A 297 5.18 9.65 10.99
N LEU A 298 3.85 9.59 11.06
CA LEU A 298 3.05 10.62 11.74
C LEU A 298 3.31 10.64 13.24
N MET A 299 3.38 9.46 13.88
CA MET A 299 3.78 9.36 15.28
C MET A 299 5.17 9.95 15.52
N PHE A 300 6.12 9.76 14.59
CA PHE A 300 7.44 10.37 14.69
C PHE A 300 7.37 11.90 14.75
N PHE A 301 6.57 12.54 13.90
CA PHE A 301 6.42 14.01 13.92
C PHE A 301 5.67 14.51 15.15
N SER A 302 4.62 13.81 15.59
CA SER A 302 3.95 14.09 16.87
C SER A 302 4.94 13.99 18.04
N GLY A 303 5.79 12.95 18.03
CA GLY A 303 6.82 12.73 19.03
C GLY A 303 7.90 13.80 19.04
N LYS A 304 8.34 14.23 17.87
CA LYS A 304 9.24 15.37 17.72
C LYS A 304 8.61 16.63 18.34
N GLU A 305 7.33 16.90 18.09
CA GLU A 305 6.69 18.10 18.63
C GLU A 305 6.54 18.03 20.16
N ILE A 306 6.25 16.87 20.73
CA ILE A 306 6.25 16.67 22.19
C ILE A 306 7.63 16.97 22.81
N VAL A 307 8.73 16.62 22.12
CA VAL A 307 10.09 16.82 22.64
C VAL A 307 10.57 18.26 22.44
N SER A 308 10.30 18.85 21.27
CA SER A 308 10.86 20.16 20.88
C SER A 308 9.96 21.33 21.24
N ALA A 309 8.65 21.12 21.29
CA ALA A 309 7.60 22.15 21.39
C ALA A 309 7.83 23.28 20.37
N GLY A 310 8.22 22.91 19.14
CA GLY A 310 8.71 23.85 18.13
C GLY A 310 7.63 24.86 17.72
N THR A 311 6.42 24.37 17.49
CA THR A 311 5.29 25.21 17.08
C THR A 311 4.83 26.12 18.21
N LEU A 312 4.78 25.60 19.44
CA LEU A 312 4.40 26.41 20.60
C LEU A 312 5.39 27.54 20.86
N LYS A 313 6.70 27.27 20.73
CA LYS A 313 7.74 28.31 20.86
C LYS A 313 7.58 29.39 19.79
N ALA A 314 7.39 28.99 18.53
CA ALA A 314 7.18 29.94 17.43
C ALA A 314 5.95 30.83 17.66
N GLN A 315 4.83 30.26 18.14
CA GLN A 315 3.61 31.03 18.46
C GLN A 315 3.81 32.01 19.62
N ILE A 316 4.59 31.63 20.63
CA ILE A 316 4.93 32.52 21.75
C ILE A 316 5.79 33.68 21.24
N ASP A 317 6.81 33.39 20.43
CA ASP A 317 7.70 34.41 19.86
C ASP A 317 6.93 35.41 18.97
N GLU A 318 5.97 34.93 18.16
CA GLU A 318 5.07 35.78 17.36
C GLU A 318 4.15 36.66 18.20
N ALA A 319 3.70 36.20 19.37
CA ALA A 319 2.82 36.96 20.25
C ALA A 319 3.54 38.08 21.03
N PHE A 320 4.88 38.04 21.11
CA PHE A 320 5.71 39.03 21.77
C PHE A 320 6.32 40.08 20.81
N ILE A 321 5.99 40.01 19.51
CA ILE A 321 6.33 41.01 18.48
C ILE A 321 5.13 41.94 18.28
#